data_AF-A0A402BLW3-F1
#
_entry.id   AF-A0A402BLW3-F1
#
_cell.length_a   1.000
_cell.length_b   1.000
_cell.length_c   1.000
_cell.angle_alpha   90.00
_cell.angle_beta   90.00
_cell.angle_gamma   90.00
#
_symmetry.space_group_name_H-M   'P 1'
#
loop_
_entity.id
_entity.type
_entity.pdbx_description
1 polymer ?
#
loop_
_entity_poly.entity_id
_entity_poly.type
_entity_poly.pdbx_seq_one_letter_code
_entity_poly.pdbx_strand_id
1 'polypeptide(L)' 'MFKQEILRDLIKAYFAEATEVQLKFIEEELTREMEVNIHAKIREMVSYERIKRLMV' A
#
# COMPACT_ATOMS: atom_id res chain seq x y z
N MET A 1 -8.48 8.24 -0.13
CA MET A 1 -7.61 7.36 0.66
C MET A 1 -8.13 5.94 0.54
N PHE A 2 -7.26 4.96 0.35
CA PHE A 2 -7.60 3.55 0.59
C PHE A 2 -8.35 3.51 1.94
N LYS A 3 -9.53 2.89 2.00
CA LYS A 3 -10.37 2.96 3.21
C LYS A 3 -9.59 2.31 4.36
N GLN A 4 -9.01 3.12 5.24
CA GLN A 4 -8.22 2.67 6.40
C GLN A 4 -9.00 1.65 7.23
N GLU A 5 -10.33 1.79 7.28
CA GLU A 5 -11.23 0.81 7.89
C GLU A 5 -11.07 -0.60 7.32
N ILE A 6 -10.94 -0.77 5.99
CA ILE A 6 -10.75 -2.08 5.36
C ILE A 6 -9.40 -2.67 5.75
N LEU A 7 -8.34 -1.85 5.77
CA LEU A 7 -7.00 -2.31 6.16
C LEU A 7 -6.99 -2.75 7.61
N ARG A 8 -7.60 -1.96 8.51
CA ARG A 8 -7.66 -2.27 9.92
C ARG A 8 -8.48 -3.52 10.22
N ASP A 9 -9.61 -3.72 9.54
CA ASP A 9 -10.40 -4.95 9.66
C ASP A 9 -9.60 -6.17 9.20
N LEU A 10 -8.84 -6.03 8.11
CA LEU A 10 -7.97 -7.09 7.61
C LEU A 10 -6.87 -7.42 8.63
N ILE A 11 -6.19 -6.40 9.18
CA ILE A 11 -5.16 -6.58 10.20
C ILE A 11 -5.76 -7.29 11.42
N LYS A 12 -6.94 -6.86 11.90
CA LYS A 12 -7.61 -7.52 13.04
C LYS A 12 -7.95 -8.99 12.76
N ALA A 13 -8.31 -9.34 11.53
CA ALA A 13 -8.58 -10.73 11.16
C ALA A 13 -7.33 -11.62 11.22
N TYR A 14 -6.14 -11.09 10.88
CA TYR A 14 -4.87 -11.83 10.94
C TYR A 14 -4.17 -11.74 12.31
N PHE A 15 -4.41 -10.67 13.06
CA PHE A 15 -3.77 -10.36 14.35
C PHE A 15 -4.81 -10.25 15.46
N ALA A 16 -5.67 -11.26 15.61
CA ALA A 16 -6.82 -11.25 16.52
C ALA A 16 -6.45 -11.05 18.00
N GLU A 17 -5.25 -11.46 18.41
CA GLU A 17 -4.74 -11.34 19.78
C GLU A 17 -3.85 -10.11 20.00
N ALA A 18 -3.61 -9.30 18.96
CA ALA A 18 -2.76 -8.13 19.06
C ALA A 18 -3.44 -7.01 19.85
N THR A 19 -2.65 -6.33 20.67
CA THR A 19 -3.08 -5.11 21.36
C THR A 19 -3.35 -3.98 20.37
N GLU A 20 -4.18 -3.01 20.74
CA GLU A 20 -4.44 -1.85 19.85
C GLU A 20 -3.18 -1.04 19.52
N VAL A 21 -2.15 -1.07 20.38
CA VAL A 21 -0.84 -0.46 20.08
C VAL A 21 -0.12 -1.23 18.96
N GLN A 22 -0.14 -2.56 19.01
CA GLN A 22 0.44 -3.40 17.96
C GLN A 22 -0.33 -3.28 16.65
N LEU A 23 -1.66 -3.27 16.70
CA LEU A 23 -2.50 -3.09 15.52
C LEU A 23 -2.23 -1.75 14.83
N LYS A 24 -2.12 -0.67 15.60
CA LYS A 24 -1.80 0.65 15.07
C LYS A 24 -0.41 0.70 14.43
N PHE A 25 0.59 0.08 15.07
CA PHE A 25 1.93 -0.02 14.51
C PHE A 25 1.93 -0.76 13.15
N ILE A 26 1.22 -1.90 13.08
CA ILE A 26 1.10 -2.68 11.84
C ILE A 26 0.36 -1.87 10.76
N GLU A 27 -0.70 -1.15 11.13
CA GLU A 27 -1.46 -0.29 10.22
C GLU A 27 -0.60 0.83 9.62
N GLU A 28 0.22 1.49 10.44
CA GLU A 28 1.15 2.54 10.01
C GLU A 28 2.23 2.00 9.06
N GLU A 29 2.86 0.87 9.41
CA GLU A 29 3.89 0.24 8.57
C GLU A 29 3.34 -0.21 7.22
N LEU A 30 2.20 -0.89 7.20
CA LEU A 30 1.57 -1.34 5.95
C LEU A 30 1.11 -0.16 5.09
N THR A 31 0.57 0.90 5.69
CA THR A 31 0.20 2.11 4.96
C THR A 31 1.41 2.73 4.26
N ARG A 32 2.54 2.82 4.96
CA ARG A 32 3.79 3.35 4.41
C ARG A 32 4.30 2.49 3.26
N GLU A 33 4.30 1.18 3.42
CA GLU A 33 4.74 0.25 2.38
C GLU A 33 3.84 0.33 1.12
N MET A 34 2.52 0.42 1.32
CA MET A 34 1.57 0.64 0.22
C MET A 34 1.86 1.93 -0.54
N GLU A 35 2.10 3.04 0.14
CA GLU A 35 2.46 4.31 -0.51
C GLU A 35 3.72 4.17 -1.38
N VAL A 36 4.77 3.57 -0.83
CA VAL A 36 6.04 3.35 -1.56
C VAL A 36 5.79 2.49 -2.81
N ASN A 37 5.06 1.39 -2.67
CA ASN A 37 4.77 0.47 -3.77
C ASN A 37 3.87 1.10 -4.83
N ILE A 38 2.85 1.86 -4.44
CA ILE A 38 1.99 2.62 -5.36
C ILE A 38 2.85 3.61 -6.16
N HIS A 39 3.70 4.39 -5.49
CA HIS A 39 4.58 5.34 -6.17
C HIS A 39 5.56 4.65 -7.13
N ALA A 40 6.14 3.52 -6.72
CA ALA A 40 7.01 2.72 -7.59
C ALA A 40 6.25 2.22 -8.82
N LYS A 41 5.03 1.70 -8.64
CA LYS A 41 4.22 1.17 -9.75
C LYS A 41 3.79 2.27 -10.72
N ILE A 42 3.42 3.45 -10.22
CA ILE A 42 3.12 4.61 -11.05
C ILE A 42 4.35 4.99 -11.90
N ARG A 43 5.55 5.05 -11.30
CA ARG A 43 6.78 5.36 -12.05
C ARG A 43 7.07 4.34 -13.14
N GLU A 44 6.86 3.06 -12.86
CA GLU A 44 7.02 1.97 -13.83
C GLU A 44 6.04 2.15 -15.00
N MET A 45 4.76 2.39 -14.72
CA MET A 45 3.73 2.60 -15.74
C MET A 45 3.98 3.85 -16.59
N VAL A 46 4.39 4.97 -15.98
CA VAL A 46 4.75 6.20 -16.70
C VAL A 46 5.95 5.94 -17.61
N SER A 47 6.96 5.21 -17.12
CA SER A 47 8.15 4.88 -17.91
C SER A 47 7.80 3.98 -19.09
N TYR A 48 6.94 2.98 -18.88
CA TYR A 48 6.43 2.11 -19.93
C TYR A 48 5.70 2.89 -21.03
N GLU A 49 4.77 3.77 -20.68
CA GLU A 49 4.04 4.60 -21.65
C GLU A 49 4.97 5.56 -22.41
N ARG A 50 5.99 6.12 -21.73
CA ARG A 50 6.99 6.96 -22.38
C ARG A 50 7.81 6.20 -23.42
N ILE A 51 8.27 4.99 -23.09
CA ILE A 51 9.05 4.14 -24.01
C ILE A 51 8.18 3.76 -25.22
N LYS A 52 6.92 3.37 -24.99
CA LYS A 52 5.99 3.03 -26.06
C LYS A 52 5.82 4.16 -27.09
N ARG A 53 5.74 5.42 -26.64
CA ARG A 53 5.64 6.61 -27.52
C ARG A 53 6.91 6.90 -28.32
N LEU A 54 8.07 6.40 -27.90
CA LEU A 54 9.33 6.56 -28.64
C LEU A 54 9.54 5.47 -29.70
N MET A 55 8.78 4.38 -29.62
CA MET A 55 8.84 3.25 -30.56
C MET A 55 7.78 3.33 -31.67
N VAL A 56 6.92 4.36 -31.65
CA VAL A 56 5.92 4.70 -32.66
C VAL A 56 6.35 5.98 -33.34
#